data_AF-A0A7K3ZQJ6-F1
#
_entry.id   AF-A0A7K3ZQJ6-F1
#
_cell.length_a   1.000
_cell.length_b   1.000
_cell.length_c   1.000
_cell.angle_alpha   90.00
_cell.angle_beta   90.00
_cell.angle_gamma   90.00
#
_symmetry.space_group_name_H-M   'P 1'
#
loop_
_entity.id
_entity.type
_entity.pdbx_description
1 polymer ?
#
loop_
_entity_poly.entity_id
_entity_poly.type
_entity_poly.pdbx_seq_one_letter_code
_entity_poly.pdbx_strand_id
1 'polypeptide(L)'
;MPPRIEEALKGRLNRLIHHLLICLFLVVIAFCLVFSYRLSDRFTLALIVFNVFFASLFFQLNGSKITKTVILAAGNLLGLFWSWLYQNLAKVGYSFFGDSSNVVFSIVYPILTLLWMVPFWSISLSFLPQLTTSKEAAT
;
A
#
# COMPACT_ATOMS: atom_id res chain seq x y z
N MET A 1 -16.23 7.17 41.16
CA MET A 1 -15.22 7.80 40.27
C MET A 1 -15.94 8.86 39.44
N PRO A 2 -15.46 10.12 39.37
CA PRO A 2 -16.25 11.18 38.73
C PRO A 2 -16.24 11.00 37.20
N PRO A 3 -17.41 11.06 36.54
CA PRO A 3 -17.58 10.71 35.12
C PRO A 3 -16.71 11.55 34.16
N ARG A 4 -16.24 12.72 34.59
CA ARG A 4 -15.31 13.57 33.81
C ARG A 4 -13.91 12.97 33.59
N ILE A 5 -13.40 12.17 34.53
CA ILE A 5 -12.04 11.61 34.42
C ILE A 5 -12.01 10.44 33.44
N GLU A 6 -13.08 9.63 33.44
CA GLU A 6 -13.23 8.47 32.55
C GLU A 6 -13.32 8.90 31.08
N GLU A 7 -14.12 9.93 30.78
CA GLU A 7 -14.25 10.49 29.43
C GLU A 7 -12.92 11.11 28.92
N ALA A 8 -12.20 11.82 29.79
CA ALA A 8 -10.90 12.38 29.44
C ALA A 8 -9.83 11.29 29.17
N LEU A 9 -9.86 10.20 29.95
CA LEU A 9 -8.97 9.06 29.77
C LEU A 9 -9.28 8.31 28.47
N LYS A 10 -10.56 8.07 28.19
CA LYS A 10 -11.03 7.41 26.97
C LYS A 10 -10.65 8.20 25.71
N GLY A 11 -10.79 9.53 25.75
CA GLY A 11 -10.36 10.41 24.67
C GLY A 11 -8.84 10.41 24.44
N ARG A 12 -8.04 10.37 25.51
CA ARG A 12 -6.57 10.22 25.39
C ARG A 12 -6.17 8.86 24.83
N LEU A 13 -6.79 7.78 25.32
CA LEU A 13 -6.53 6.42 24.87
C LEU A 13 -6.83 6.26 23.37
N ASN A 14 -7.98 6.77 22.90
CA ASN A 14 -8.34 6.68 21.49
C ASN A 14 -7.36 7.43 20.58
N ARG A 15 -6.85 8.59 21.01
CA ARG A 15 -5.80 9.33 20.28
C ARG A 15 -4.49 8.57 20.20
N LEU A 16 -4.08 7.90 21.29
CA LEU A 16 -2.88 7.07 21.30
C LEU A 16 -3.03 5.87 20.35
N ILE A 17 -4.17 5.17 20.41
CA ILE A 17 -4.47 4.06 19.50
C ILE A 17 -4.39 4.51 18.03
N HIS A 18 -4.96 5.67 17.69
CA HIS A 18 -4.88 6.22 16.34
C HIS A 18 -3.43 6.47 15.89
N HIS A 19 -2.59 7.06 16.76
CA HIS A 19 -1.18 7.30 16.43
C HIS A 19 -0.40 5.99 16.29
N LEU A 20 -0.64 5.01 17.17
CA LEU A 20 -0.01 3.70 17.10
C LEU A 20 -0.36 2.97 15.79
N LEU A 21 -1.63 3.04 15.36
CA LEU A 21 -2.05 2.47 14.08
C LEU A 21 -1.34 3.13 12.90
N ILE A 22 -1.29 4.45 12.85
CA ILE A 22 -0.60 5.18 11.78
C ILE A 22 0.89 4.83 11.77
N CYS A 23 1.53 4.79 12.94
CA CYS A 23 2.94 4.40 13.08
C CYS A 23 3.18 2.98 12.60
N LEU A 24 2.32 2.03 12.97
CA LEU A 24 2.40 0.63 12.53
C LEU A 24 2.35 0.54 11.01
N PHE A 25 1.41 1.22 10.36
CA PHE A 25 1.32 1.20 8.90
C PHE A 25 2.52 1.86 8.23
N LEU A 26 3.06 2.94 8.79
CA LEU A 26 4.31 3.54 8.31
C LEU A 26 5.48 2.57 8.39
N VAL A 27 5.59 1.81 9.47
CA VAL A 27 6.61 0.76 9.62
C VAL A 27 6.43 -0.32 8.57
N VAL A 28 5.19 -0.76 8.29
CA VAL A 28 4.91 -1.74 7.23
C VAL A 28 5.34 -1.22 5.86
N ILE A 29 5.04 0.04 5.54
CA ILE A 29 5.45 0.67 4.27
C ILE A 29 6.97 0.73 4.16
N ALA A 30 7.65 1.19 5.22
CA ALA A 30 9.12 1.24 5.27
C ALA A 30 9.74 -0.16 5.11
N PHE A 31 9.17 -1.17 5.78
CA PHE A 31 9.59 -2.55 5.62
C PHE A 31 9.41 -3.05 4.19
N CYS A 32 8.27 -2.76 3.55
CA CYS A 32 8.05 -3.12 2.15
C CYS A 32 9.11 -2.51 1.23
N LEU A 33 9.45 -1.24 1.41
CA LEU A 33 10.48 -0.57 0.62
C LEU A 33 11.87 -1.17 0.82
N VAL A 34 12.26 -1.45 2.06
CA VAL A 34 13.55 -2.08 2.37
C VAL A 34 13.62 -3.50 1.78
N PHE A 35 12.53 -4.25 1.87
CA PHE A 35 12.47 -5.60 1.29
C PHE A 35 12.46 -5.58 -0.24
N SER A 36 11.73 -4.64 -0.86
CA SER A 36 11.80 -4.40 -2.31
C SER A 36 13.20 -4.03 -2.78
N TYR A 37 13.95 -3.26 -1.98
CA TYR A 37 15.33 -2.91 -2.29
C TYR A 37 16.25 -4.12 -2.30
N ARG A 38 16.07 -5.04 -1.33
CA ARG A 38 16.77 -6.33 -1.33
C ARG A 38 16.43 -7.20 -2.54
N LEU A 39 15.22 -7.05 -3.09
CA LEU A 39 14.78 -7.78 -4.27
C LEU A 39 15.39 -7.19 -5.54
N SER A 40 15.16 -5.91 -5.85
CA SER A 40 15.79 -5.19 -6.95
C SER A 40 15.48 -3.70 -6.89
N ASP A 41 16.40 -2.88 -7.40
CA ASP A 41 16.21 -1.45 -7.57
C ASP A 41 14.97 -1.11 -8.40
N ARG A 42 14.62 -1.95 -9.40
CA ARG A 42 13.46 -1.71 -10.27
C ARG A 42 12.13 -1.81 -9.53
N PHE A 43 11.99 -2.81 -8.65
CA PHE A 43 10.78 -2.97 -7.83
C PHE A 43 10.66 -1.82 -6.83
N THR A 44 11.78 -1.42 -6.24
CA THR A 44 11.83 -0.29 -5.30
C THR A 44 11.41 1.01 -5.97
N LEU A 45 11.95 1.28 -7.16
CA LEU A 45 11.62 2.48 -7.92
C LEU A 45 10.15 2.50 -8.31
N ALA A 46 9.60 1.36 -8.74
CA ALA A 46 8.17 1.24 -8.96
C ALA A 46 7.38 1.62 -7.69
N LEU A 47 7.62 0.94 -6.56
CA LEU A 47 6.93 1.23 -5.29
C LEU A 47 7.08 2.68 -4.83
N ILE A 48 8.24 3.31 -5.04
CA ILE A 48 8.44 4.73 -4.72
C ILE A 48 7.55 5.62 -5.59
N VAL A 49 7.58 5.42 -6.92
CA VAL A 49 6.72 6.17 -7.86
C VAL A 49 5.26 6.03 -7.49
N PHE A 50 4.83 4.82 -7.12
CA PHE A 50 3.50 4.55 -6.60
C PHE A 50 3.19 5.31 -5.32
N ASN A 51 4.09 5.26 -4.32
CA ASN A 51 3.88 5.95 -3.05
C ASN A 51 3.78 7.47 -3.25
N VAL A 52 4.56 8.04 -4.18
CA VAL A 52 4.47 9.45 -4.57
C VAL A 52 3.13 9.74 -5.26
N PHE A 53 2.72 8.92 -6.21
CA PHE A 53 1.42 9.07 -6.87
C PHE A 53 0.27 9.00 -5.88
N PHE A 54 0.32 8.07 -4.94
CA PHE A 54 -0.67 7.98 -3.87
C PHE A 54 -0.60 9.16 -2.92
N ALA A 55 0.57 9.69 -2.58
CA ALA A 55 0.69 10.90 -1.77
C ALA A 55 0.05 12.12 -2.45
N SER A 56 0.14 12.21 -3.78
CA SER A 56 -0.57 13.23 -4.56
C SER A 56 -2.09 13.07 -4.48
N LEU A 57 -2.57 11.83 -4.57
CA LEU A 57 -3.99 11.48 -4.41
C LEU A 57 -4.47 11.65 -2.94
N PHE A 58 -3.59 11.44 -1.97
CA PHE A 58 -3.86 11.55 -0.55
C PHE A 58 -4.37 12.95 -0.18
N PHE A 59 -3.86 13.98 -0.86
CA PHE A 59 -4.28 15.36 -0.66
C PHE A 59 -5.66 15.66 -1.27
N GLN A 60 -5.99 15.03 -2.40
CA GLN A 60 -7.23 15.30 -3.14
C GLN A 60 -8.44 14.49 -2.63
N LEU A 61 -8.21 13.32 -2.01
CA LEU A 61 -9.32 12.46 -1.58
C LEU A 61 -9.88 12.83 -0.21
N ASN A 62 -11.21 12.94 -0.12
CA ASN A 62 -11.93 13.02 1.16
C ASN A 62 -11.94 11.64 1.85
N GLY A 63 -11.63 11.60 3.16
CA GLY A 63 -11.60 10.36 3.93
C GLY A 63 -10.73 10.43 5.20
N SER A 64 -11.00 9.53 6.15
CA SER A 64 -10.22 9.42 7.40
C SER A 64 -8.75 9.10 7.13
N LYS A 65 -7.85 9.73 7.89
CA LYS A 65 -6.39 9.50 7.80
C LYS A 65 -6.04 8.01 7.92
N ILE A 66 -6.72 7.26 8.78
CA ILE A 66 -6.50 5.81 8.96
C ILE A 66 -6.83 5.04 7.69
N THR A 67 -7.99 5.27 7.08
CA THR A 67 -8.42 4.55 5.87
C THR A 67 -7.41 4.75 4.74
N LYS A 68 -6.91 5.98 4.58
CA LYS A 68 -5.87 6.29 3.59
C LYS A 68 -4.58 5.52 3.86
N THR A 69 -4.12 5.48 5.11
CA THR A 69 -2.89 4.76 5.48
C THR A 69 -3.05 3.24 5.34
N VAL A 70 -4.22 2.69 5.66
CA VAL A 70 -4.53 1.26 5.46
C VAL A 70 -4.45 0.88 3.99
N ILE A 71 -5.10 1.66 3.12
CA ILE A 71 -5.09 1.41 1.67
C ILE A 71 -3.66 1.51 1.11
N LEU A 72 -2.87 2.49 1.58
CA LEU A 72 -1.46 2.61 1.19
C LEU A 72 -0.64 1.39 1.63
N ALA A 73 -0.81 0.93 2.87
CA ALA A 73 -0.13 -0.25 3.36
C ALA A 73 -0.53 -1.52 2.57
N ALA A 74 -1.81 -1.68 2.27
CA ALA A 74 -2.31 -2.78 1.44
C ALA A 74 -1.71 -2.76 0.02
N GLY A 75 -1.62 -1.58 -0.60
CA GLY A 75 -0.99 -1.40 -1.91
C GLY A 75 0.51 -1.73 -1.89
N ASN A 76 1.23 -1.34 -0.84
CA ASN A 76 2.65 -1.69 -0.68
C ASN A 76 2.84 -3.20 -0.48
N LEU A 77 2.01 -3.84 0.34
CA LEU A 77 2.05 -5.30 0.54
C LEU A 77 1.74 -6.06 -0.75
N LEU A 78 0.72 -5.62 -1.50
CA LEU A 78 0.36 -6.23 -2.77
C LEU A 78 1.47 -6.03 -3.82
N GLY A 79 2.06 -4.84 -3.89
CA GLY A 79 3.19 -4.55 -4.77
C GLY A 79 4.44 -5.36 -4.42
N LEU A 80 4.71 -5.57 -3.13
CA LEU A 80 5.78 -6.43 -2.65
C LEU A 80 5.55 -7.89 -3.05
N PHE A 81 4.34 -8.39 -2.80
CA PHE A 81 3.93 -9.74 -3.17
C PHE A 81 4.07 -9.96 -4.68
N TRP A 82 3.60 -9.01 -5.50
CA TRP A 82 3.70 -9.09 -6.95
C TRP A 82 5.16 -9.08 -7.43
N SER A 83 5.99 -8.22 -6.82
CA SER A 83 7.42 -8.14 -7.11
C SER A 83 8.13 -9.46 -6.81
N TRP A 84 7.83 -10.06 -5.66
CA TRP A 84 8.36 -11.37 -5.28
C TRP A 84 7.90 -12.47 -6.22
N LEU A 85 6.60 -12.54 -6.55
CA LEU A 85 6.05 -13.53 -7.48
C LEU A 85 6.73 -13.42 -8.85
N TYR A 86 6.82 -12.20 -9.37
CA TYR A 86 7.44 -11.93 -10.66
C TYR A 86 8.92 -12.34 -10.69
N GLN A 87 9.70 -12.07 -9.64
CA GLN A 87 11.09 -12.54 -9.57
C GLN A 87 11.21 -14.05 -9.63
N ASN A 88 10.35 -14.77 -8.92
CA ASN A 88 10.37 -16.23 -8.94
C ASN A 88 10.02 -16.77 -10.33
N LEU A 89 9.01 -16.17 -10.99
CA LEU A 89 8.67 -16.52 -12.37
C LEU A 89 9.84 -16.24 -13.34
N ALA A 90 10.52 -15.11 -13.19
CA ALA A 90 11.68 -14.77 -14.02
C ALA A 90 12.84 -15.76 -13.82
N LYS A 91 13.12 -16.18 -12.57
CA LYS A 91 14.14 -17.19 -12.27
C LYS A 91 13.81 -18.55 -12.89
N VAL A 92 12.56 -18.99 -12.76
CA VAL A 92 12.08 -20.23 -13.37
C VAL A 92 12.19 -20.15 -14.88
N GLY A 93 11.71 -19.06 -15.49
CA GLY A 93 11.80 -18.84 -16.93
C GLY A 93 13.25 -18.83 -17.44
N TYR A 94 14.17 -18.23 -16.70
CA TYR A 94 15.59 -18.27 -17.01
C TYR A 94 16.15 -19.70 -17.01
N SER A 95 15.77 -20.50 -16.02
CA SER A 95 16.21 -21.90 -15.94
C SER A 95 15.74 -22.76 -17.11
N PHE A 96 14.58 -22.47 -17.70
CA PHE A 96 14.02 -23.28 -18.79
C PHE A 96 14.35 -22.75 -20.20
N PHE A 97 14.43 -21.43 -20.37
CA PHE A 97 14.52 -20.78 -21.68
C PHE A 97 15.82 -19.98 -21.87
N GLY A 98 16.69 -19.90 -20.86
CA GLY A 98 17.97 -19.20 -20.92
C GLY A 98 17.83 -17.67 -21.08
N ASP A 99 18.84 -17.04 -21.65
CA ASP A 99 18.98 -15.56 -21.70
C ASP A 99 17.84 -14.84 -22.44
N SER A 100 17.22 -15.49 -23.43
CA SER A 100 16.08 -14.93 -24.18
C SER A 100 14.89 -14.59 -23.27
N SER A 101 14.70 -15.37 -22.20
CA SER A 101 13.64 -15.11 -21.22
C SER A 101 13.85 -13.79 -20.49
N ASN A 102 15.10 -13.40 -20.19
CA ASN A 102 15.40 -12.19 -19.44
C ASN A 102 14.91 -10.94 -20.19
N VAL A 103 15.07 -10.92 -21.52
CA VAL A 103 14.56 -9.83 -22.37
C VAL A 103 13.04 -9.76 -22.32
N VAL A 104 12.38 -10.91 -22.48
CA VAL A 104 10.90 -11.00 -22.44
C VAL A 104 10.38 -10.53 -21.08
N PHE A 105 10.94 -11.04 -19.99
CA PHE A 105 10.58 -10.61 -18.65
C PHE A 105 10.78 -9.10 -18.49
N SER A 106 11.93 -8.54 -18.87
CA SER A 106 12.18 -7.11 -18.73
C SER A 106 11.17 -6.21 -19.48
N ILE A 107 10.62 -6.67 -20.61
CA ILE A 107 9.56 -5.96 -21.35
C ILE A 107 8.19 -6.14 -20.70
N VAL A 108 7.90 -7.36 -20.22
CA VAL A 108 6.61 -7.70 -19.59
C VAL A 108 6.48 -7.07 -18.20
N TYR A 109 7.59 -6.80 -17.51
CA TYR A 109 7.62 -6.22 -16.17
C TYR A 109 6.80 -4.92 -16.00
N PRO A 110 7.02 -3.85 -16.78
CA PRO A 110 6.25 -2.63 -16.66
C PRO A 110 4.76 -2.84 -16.95
N ILE A 111 4.42 -3.72 -17.90
CA ILE A 111 3.03 -4.05 -18.26
C ILE A 111 2.32 -4.71 -17.08
N LEU A 112 2.94 -5.75 -16.49
CA LEU A 112 2.37 -6.42 -15.32
C LEU A 112 2.29 -5.48 -14.12
N THR A 113 3.25 -4.57 -13.96
CA THR A 113 3.23 -3.56 -12.90
C THR A 113 2.02 -2.65 -13.05
N LEU A 114 1.73 -2.16 -14.26
CA LEU A 114 0.53 -1.38 -14.54
C LEU A 114 -0.76 -2.19 -14.38
N LEU A 115 -0.73 -3.47 -14.76
CA LEU A 115 -1.89 -4.35 -14.75
C LEU A 115 -2.47 -4.58 -13.35
N TRP A 116 -1.63 -4.69 -12.31
CA TRP A 116 -2.16 -4.77 -10.94
C TRP A 116 -2.35 -3.38 -10.34
N MET A 117 -1.47 -2.42 -10.67
CA MET A 117 -1.51 -1.03 -10.20
C MET A 117 -2.86 -0.38 -10.43
N VAL A 118 -3.22 -0.26 -11.70
CA VAL A 118 -4.32 0.57 -12.16
C VAL A 118 -5.64 0.08 -11.57
N PRO A 119 -6.00 -1.22 -11.64
CA PRO A 119 -7.26 -1.68 -11.06
C PRO A 119 -7.27 -1.58 -9.53
N PHE A 120 -6.17 -1.92 -8.83
CA PHE A 120 -6.12 -1.80 -7.37
C PHE A 120 -6.43 -0.37 -6.92
N TRP A 121 -5.83 0.62 -7.56
CA TRP A 121 -6.08 2.02 -7.23
C TRP A 121 -7.45 2.49 -7.68
N SER A 122 -7.90 2.18 -8.89
CA SER A 122 -9.25 2.53 -9.35
C SER A 122 -10.33 2.01 -8.40
N ILE A 123 -10.19 0.76 -7.94
CA ILE A 123 -11.08 0.15 -6.95
C ILE A 123 -10.98 0.90 -5.61
N SER A 124 -9.78 1.09 -5.08
CA SER A 124 -9.57 1.76 -3.79
C SER A 124 -10.18 3.16 -3.79
N LEU A 125 -9.93 3.95 -4.83
CA LEU A 125 -10.46 5.30 -5.00
C LEU A 125 -11.98 5.32 -5.13
N SER A 126 -12.58 4.30 -5.74
CA SER A 126 -14.04 4.18 -5.88
C SER A 126 -14.74 3.89 -4.55
N PHE A 127 -14.08 3.17 -3.64
CA PHE A 127 -14.62 2.84 -2.31
C PHE A 127 -14.39 3.92 -1.26
N LEU A 128 -13.38 4.79 -1.41
CA LEU A 128 -13.08 5.86 -0.45
C LEU A 128 -14.28 6.78 -0.14
N PRO A 129 -15.06 7.28 -1.13
CA PRO A 129 -16.24 8.11 -0.90
C PRO A 129 -17.41 7.37 -0.21
N GLN A 130 -17.52 6.06 -0.41
CA GLN A 130 -18.63 5.25 0.14
C GLN A 130 -18.39 4.91 1.62
N LEU A 131 -17.12 4.75 2.01
CA LEU A 131 -16.73 4.52 3.40
C LEU A 131 -16.95 5.76 4.27
N THR A 132 -16.98 6.96 3.69
CA THR A 132 -17.30 8.19 4.40
C THR A 132 -18.79 8.37 4.66
N THR A 133 -19.65 8.09 3.67
CA THR A 133 -21.12 8.24 3.81
C THR A 133 -21.71 7.22 4.77
N SER A 134 -21.18 5.99 4.80
CA SER A 134 -21.60 4.97 5.77
C SER A 134 -21.22 5.32 7.22
N LYS A 135 -20.13 6.08 7.42
CA LYS A 135 -19.69 6.50 8.75
C LYS A 135 -20.47 7.70 9.28
N GLU A 136 -20.98 8.56 8.39
CA GLU A 136 -21.91 9.65 8.73
C GLU A 136 -23.35 9.14 8.94
N ALA A 137 -23.80 8.12 8.20
CA ALA A 137 -25.13 7.53 8.38
C ALA A 137 -25.29 6.68 9.65
N ALA A 138 -24.19 6.36 10.34
CA ALA A 138 -24.14 5.56 11.56
C ALA A 138 -23.89 6.40 12.84
N THR A 139 -23.85 7.72 12.72
CA THR A 139 -23.79 8.71 13.82
C THR A 139 -25.06 9.53 13.85
#